data_AF-A0A819ZWI7-F1
#
_entry.id   AF-A0A819ZWI7-F1
#
_cell.length_a   1.000
_cell.length_b   1.000
_cell.length_c   1.000
_cell.angle_alpha   90.00
_cell.angle_beta   90.00
_cell.angle_gamma   90.00
#
_symmetry.space_group_name_H-M   'P 1'
#
loop_
_entity.id
_entity.type
_entity.pdbx_description
1 polymer ?
#
loop_
_entity_poly.entity_id
_entity_poly.type
_entity_poly.pdbx_seq_one_letter_code
_entity_poly.pdbx_strand_id
1 'polypeptide(L)'
;SGLFTPDEAFEYIVQMQISKFEDPVMKCVDMVVSELLSIIHESTNKMKRYPLLRQATEDLLTQYLRDREIATKQACSTYIQTQLSYINTNNEDFIGFAGAEKSVSAGETKRTVTTQVIRKGFLRVHTGVKLFQAKDYFFVLSTDNLSWFTDSDV
;
A
#
# COMPACT_ATOMS: atom_id res chain seq x y z
N SER A 1 -20.26 29.68 -3.39
CA SER A 1 -20.69 28.65 -2.42
C SER A 1 -20.57 27.28 -3.08
N GLY A 2 -19.34 26.82 -3.30
CA GLY A 2 -19.06 25.65 -4.13
C GLY A 2 -18.77 24.44 -3.26
N LEU A 3 -19.60 23.40 -3.42
CA LEU A 3 -19.25 21.98 -3.39
C LEU A 3 -18.20 21.56 -2.34
N PHE A 4 -18.54 21.68 -1.05
CA PHE A 4 -17.80 21.07 0.05
C PHE A 4 -18.20 19.59 0.23
N THR A 5 -17.88 18.75 -0.76
CA THR A 5 -17.86 17.28 -0.63
C THR A 5 -16.42 16.67 -0.59
N PRO A 6 -15.37 17.27 0.00
CA PRO A 6 -14.08 16.58 0.15
C PRO A 6 -14.09 15.50 1.24
N ASP A 7 -14.71 15.77 2.39
CA ASP A 7 -14.51 14.95 3.59
C ASP A 7 -15.25 13.62 3.52
N GLU A 8 -16.51 13.63 3.08
CA GLU A 8 -17.32 12.41 2.93
C GLU A 8 -16.78 11.51 1.79
N ALA A 9 -16.28 12.11 0.71
CA ALA A 9 -15.65 11.37 -0.38
C ALA A 9 -14.30 10.77 0.05
N PHE A 10 -13.49 11.51 0.81
CA PHE A 10 -12.25 11.02 1.39
C PHE A 10 -12.51 9.86 2.35
N GLU A 11 -13.43 10.03 3.30
CA GLU A 11 -13.82 9.00 4.26
C GLU A 11 -14.30 7.73 3.56
N TYR A 12 -15.18 7.85 2.57
CA TYR A 12 -15.65 6.71 1.79
C TYR A 12 -14.51 5.96 1.10
N ILE A 13 -13.58 6.66 0.45
CA ILE A 13 -12.43 6.03 -0.23
C ILE A 13 -11.54 5.31 0.79
N VAL A 14 -11.25 5.94 1.93
CA VAL A 14 -10.42 5.36 2.99
C VAL A 14 -11.09 4.12 3.57
N GLN A 15 -12.38 4.18 3.90
CA GLN A 15 -13.16 3.02 4.35
C GLN A 15 -13.10 1.88 3.34
N MET A 16 -13.29 2.16 2.05
CA MET A 16 -13.17 1.13 1.01
C MET A 16 -11.79 0.47 0.96
N GLN A 17 -10.70 1.19 1.24
CA GLN A 17 -9.37 0.59 1.29
C GLN A 17 -9.17 -0.23 2.56
N ILE A 18 -9.66 0.25 3.71
CA ILE A 18 -9.58 -0.48 4.99
C ILE A 18 -10.37 -1.79 4.91
N SER A 19 -11.56 -1.80 4.31
CA SER A 19 -12.37 -3.02 4.16
C SER A 19 -11.67 -4.13 3.37
N LYS A 20 -10.76 -3.78 2.44
CA LYS A 20 -9.99 -4.79 1.69
C LYS A 20 -9.00 -5.57 2.54
N PHE A 21 -8.72 -5.13 3.78
CA PHE A 21 -7.83 -5.85 4.70
C PHE A 21 -8.50 -7.05 5.38
N GLU A 22 -9.83 -7.20 5.30
CA GLU A 22 -10.52 -8.31 5.98
C GLU A 22 -10.06 -9.68 5.45
N ASP A 23 -10.14 -9.89 4.14
CA ASP A 23 -9.70 -11.15 3.50
C ASP A 23 -8.22 -11.51 3.76
N PRO A 24 -7.22 -10.63 3.53
CA PRO A 24 -5.82 -10.97 3.75
C PRO A 24 -5.50 -11.23 5.23
N VAL A 25 -6.15 -10.55 6.17
CA VAL A 25 -5.96 -10.80 7.60
C VAL A 25 -6.54 -12.17 7.99
N MET A 26 -7.74 -12.51 7.52
CA MET A 26 -8.33 -13.84 7.77
C MET A 26 -7.45 -14.95 7.21
N LYS A 27 -6.96 -14.77 5.98
CA LYS A 27 -6.02 -15.72 5.36
C LYS A 27 -4.71 -15.85 6.13
N CYS A 28 -4.20 -14.75 6.71
CA CYS A 28 -3.02 -14.78 7.55
C CYS A 28 -3.25 -15.67 8.78
N VAL A 29 -4.39 -15.52 9.46
CA VAL A 29 -4.76 -16.38 10.60
C VAL A 29 -4.85 -17.84 10.18
N ASP A 30 -5.48 -18.14 9.04
CA ASP A 30 -5.58 -19.52 8.52
C ASP A 30 -4.22 -20.15 8.26
N MET A 31 -3.29 -19.41 7.65
CA MET A 31 -1.94 -19.88 7.38
C MET A 31 -1.18 -20.18 8.69
N VAL A 32 -1.29 -19.31 9.68
CA VAL A 32 -0.67 -19.51 11.00
C VAL A 32 -1.26 -20.74 11.70
N VAL A 33 -2.58 -20.92 11.68
CA VAL A 33 -3.24 -22.08 12.28
C VAL A 33 -2.82 -23.37 11.59
N SER A 34 -2.75 -23.38 10.25
CA SER A 34 -2.27 -24.53 9.48
C SER A 34 -0.84 -24.92 9.88
N GLU A 35 0.04 -23.94 10.03
CA GLU A 35 1.43 -24.19 10.44
C GLU A 35 1.50 -24.73 11.88
N LEU A 36 0.71 -24.17 12.79
CA LEU A 36 0.63 -24.66 14.18
C LEU A 36 0.11 -26.09 14.26
N LEU A 37 -0.88 -26.47 13.44
CA LEU A 37 -1.35 -27.86 13.33
C LEU A 37 -0.24 -28.80 12.84
N SER A 38 0.55 -28.37 11.85
CA SER A 38 1.71 -29.12 11.36
C SER A 38 2.73 -29.38 12.49
N ILE A 39 3.04 -28.34 13.28
CA ILE A 39 3.96 -28.43 14.42
C ILE A 39 3.39 -29.34 15.53
N ILE A 40 2.08 -29.29 15.80
CA ILE A 40 1.42 -30.20 16.76
C ILE A 40 1.57 -31.65 16.29
N HIS A 41 1.35 -31.93 15.01
CA HIS A 41 1.51 -33.28 14.46
C HIS A 41 2.97 -33.78 14.54
N GLU A 42 3.95 -32.95 14.18
CA GLU A 42 5.36 -33.30 14.26
C GLU A 42 5.84 -33.51 15.70
N SER A 43 5.38 -32.69 16.64
CA SER A 43 5.74 -32.80 18.05
C SER A 43 5.14 -34.04 18.72
N THR A 44 3.86 -34.34 18.48
CA THR A 44 3.17 -35.53 19.00
C THR A 44 3.72 -36.83 18.38
N ASN A 45 4.25 -36.77 17.15
CA ASN A 45 5.02 -37.86 16.54
C ASN A 45 6.27 -38.25 17.34
N LYS A 46 6.74 -37.47 18.32
CA LYS A 46 7.83 -37.90 19.23
C LYS A 46 7.33 -38.83 20.35
N MET A 47 6.02 -38.90 20.57
CA MET A 47 5.37 -39.71 21.61
C MET A 47 4.89 -41.09 21.12
N LYS A 48 5.43 -41.62 20.01
CA LYS A 48 4.94 -42.89 19.39
C LYS A 48 4.91 -44.08 20.34
N ARG A 49 5.74 -44.07 21.38
CA ARG A 49 5.80 -45.12 22.41
C ARG A 49 4.50 -45.24 23.22
N TYR A 50 3.72 -44.17 23.32
CA TYR A 50 2.46 -44.12 24.06
C TYR A 50 1.32 -43.66 23.14
N PRO A 51 0.73 -44.56 22.33
CA PRO A 51 -0.22 -44.19 21.28
C PRO A 51 -1.49 -43.52 21.82
N LEU A 52 -2.00 -43.96 22.97
CA LEU A 52 -3.18 -43.36 23.61
C LEU A 52 -2.92 -41.94 24.10
N LEU A 53 -1.74 -41.71 24.72
CA LEU A 53 -1.33 -40.38 25.19
C LEU A 53 -1.13 -39.42 24.01
N ARG A 54 -0.48 -39.91 22.94
CA ARG A 54 -0.28 -39.16 21.72
C ARG A 54 -1.61 -38.66 21.16
N GLN A 55 -2.56 -39.58 20.95
CA GLN A 55 -3.86 -39.25 20.37
C GLN A 55 -4.63 -38.26 21.25
N ALA A 56 -4.71 -38.53 22.57
CA ALA A 56 -5.39 -37.62 23.49
C ALA A 56 -4.78 -36.20 23.51
N THR A 57 -3.46 -36.10 23.36
CA THR A 57 -2.75 -34.80 23.31
C THR A 57 -3.01 -34.08 21.98
N GLU A 58 -2.95 -34.81 20.86
CA GLU A 58 -3.22 -34.27 19.52
C GLU A 58 -4.65 -33.75 19.41
N ASP A 59 -5.63 -34.49 19.93
CA ASP A 59 -7.05 -34.11 19.95
C ASP A 59 -7.27 -32.86 20.82
N LEU A 60 -6.71 -32.84 22.04
CA LEU A 60 -6.84 -31.70 22.97
C LEU A 60 -6.24 -30.42 22.39
N LEU A 61 -5.02 -30.50 21.84
CA LEU A 61 -4.34 -29.34 21.26
C LEU A 61 -5.03 -28.84 19.99
N THR A 62 -5.52 -29.76 19.15
CA THR A 62 -6.27 -29.40 17.94
C THR A 62 -7.57 -28.67 18.28
N GLN A 63 -8.31 -29.17 19.29
CA GLN A 63 -9.52 -28.51 19.76
C GLN A 63 -9.21 -27.12 20.32
N TYR A 64 -8.21 -27.01 21.21
CA TYR A 64 -7.78 -25.74 21.77
C TYR A 64 -7.40 -24.73 20.67
N LEU A 65 -6.66 -25.18 19.64
CA LEU A 65 -6.24 -24.29 18.55
C LEU A 65 -7.43 -23.79 17.72
N ARG A 66 -8.43 -24.63 17.45
CA ARG A 66 -9.67 -24.21 16.77
C ARG A 66 -10.45 -23.17 17.57
N ASP A 67 -10.56 -23.35 18.88
CA ASP A 67 -11.24 -22.37 19.74
C ASP A 67 -10.48 -21.02 19.73
N ARG A 68 -9.15 -21.06 19.75
CA ARG A 68 -8.29 -19.87 19.64
C ARG A 68 -8.38 -19.21 18.27
N GLU A 69 -8.43 -19.98 17.19
CA GLU A 69 -8.62 -19.47 15.83
C GLU A 69 -9.89 -18.62 15.73
N ILE A 70 -11.03 -19.13 16.22
CA ILE A 70 -12.31 -18.43 16.19
C ILE A 70 -12.21 -17.11 16.95
N ALA A 71 -11.66 -17.14 18.17
CA ALA A 71 -11.50 -15.94 18.99
C ALA A 71 -10.58 -14.90 18.33
N THR A 72 -9.48 -15.34 17.70
CA THR A 72 -8.55 -14.45 17.00
C THR A 72 -9.19 -13.84 15.75
N LYS A 73 -9.91 -14.61 14.93
CA LYS A 73 -10.64 -14.07 13.77
C LYS A 73 -11.67 -13.02 14.18
N GLN A 74 -12.41 -13.26 15.26
CA GLN A 74 -13.35 -12.28 15.81
C GLN A 74 -12.66 -11.00 16.28
N ALA A 75 -11.53 -11.12 16.97
CA ALA A 75 -10.73 -9.97 17.41
C ALA A 75 -10.20 -9.16 16.22
N CYS A 76 -9.70 -9.83 15.18
CA CYS A 76 -9.23 -9.18 13.94
C CYS A 76 -10.37 -8.45 13.22
N SER A 77 -11.53 -9.09 13.04
CA SER A 77 -12.68 -8.43 12.41
C SER A 77 -13.13 -7.21 13.23
N THR A 78 -13.23 -7.35 14.56
CA THR A 78 -13.59 -6.23 15.46
C THR A 78 -12.60 -5.06 15.35
N TYR A 79 -11.30 -5.36 15.23
CA TYR A 79 -10.28 -4.34 15.05
C TYR A 79 -10.47 -3.58 13.73
N ILE A 80 -10.73 -4.29 12.62
CA ILE A 80 -11.02 -3.66 11.32
C ILE A 80 -12.29 -2.80 11.40
N GLN A 81 -13.35 -3.30 12.03
CA GLN A 81 -14.59 -2.53 12.24
C GLN A 81 -14.35 -1.25 13.05
N THR A 82 -13.45 -1.30 14.03
CA THR A 82 -13.06 -0.11 14.79
C THR A 82 -12.36 0.91 13.89
N GLN A 83 -11.46 0.48 13.00
CA GLN A 83 -10.82 1.38 12.02
C GLN A 83 -11.81 1.98 11.02
N LEU A 84 -12.88 1.24 10.66
CA LEU A 84 -13.95 1.75 9.80
C LEU A 84 -14.85 2.77 10.51
N SER A 85 -15.05 2.61 11.83
CA SER A 85 -15.95 3.48 12.60
C SER A 85 -15.44 4.90 12.81
N TYR A 86 -14.12 5.11 12.73
CA TYR A 86 -13.50 6.42 12.92
C TYR A 86 -12.16 6.51 12.22
N ILE A 87 -12.01 7.50 11.33
CA ILE A 87 -10.75 7.82 10.67
C ILE A 87 -10.05 8.94 11.44
N ASN A 88 -8.89 8.64 12.02
CA ASN A 88 -8.11 9.62 12.77
C ASN A 88 -7.27 10.52 11.83
N THR A 89 -7.83 11.65 11.42
CA THR A 89 -7.12 12.67 10.62
C THR A 89 -6.19 13.57 11.43
N ASN A 90 -6.16 13.44 12.77
CA ASN A 90 -5.26 14.20 13.64
C ASN A 90 -3.91 13.48 13.86
N ASN A 91 -3.69 12.36 13.17
CA ASN A 91 -2.43 11.61 13.25
C ASN A 91 -1.27 12.45 12.67
N GLU A 92 -0.10 12.43 13.33
CA GLU A 92 1.09 13.20 12.90
C GLU A 92 1.61 12.76 11.53
N ASP A 93 1.43 11.50 11.15
CA ASP A 93 1.77 10.97 9.83
C ASP A 93 0.78 11.43 8.74
N PHE A 94 -0.38 11.95 9.13
CA PHE A 94 -1.35 12.51 8.20
C PHE A 94 -0.97 13.96 7.86
N ILE A 95 -0.18 14.09 6.80
CA ILE A 95 0.29 15.38 6.27
C ILE A 95 -0.89 16.32 5.89
N GLY A 96 -2.06 15.76 5.58
CA GLY A 96 -3.29 16.50 5.22
C GLY A 96 -3.12 17.42 4.00
N PHE A 97 -4.16 18.18 3.65
CA PHE A 97 -4.08 19.13 2.53
C PHE A 97 -3.10 20.29 2.80
N ALA A 98 -3.07 20.81 4.03
CA ALA A 98 -2.23 21.96 4.40
C ALA A 98 -0.73 21.63 4.50
N GLY A 99 -0.39 20.40 4.86
CA GLY A 99 1.00 19.93 4.87
C GLY A 99 1.47 19.43 3.52
N ALA A 100 0.56 18.95 2.64
CA ALA A 100 0.92 18.48 1.31
C ALA A 100 1.40 19.63 0.42
N GLU A 101 0.70 20.77 0.42
CA GLU A 101 1.17 22.00 -0.24
C GLU A 101 2.51 22.46 0.32
N LYS A 102 2.71 22.33 1.64
CA LYS A 102 3.97 22.67 2.29
C LYS A 102 5.10 21.70 1.96
N SER A 103 4.85 20.40 1.85
CA SER A 103 5.85 19.38 1.50
C SER A 103 6.35 19.51 0.06
N VAL A 104 5.52 20.06 -0.83
CA VAL A 104 5.95 20.49 -2.17
C VAL A 104 6.88 21.71 -2.07
N SER A 105 6.73 22.57 -1.05
CA SER A 105 7.53 23.78 -0.84
C SER A 105 8.67 23.68 0.20
N ALA A 106 8.72 22.65 1.04
CA ALA A 106 9.62 22.52 2.20
C ALA A 106 10.74 21.48 1.99
N GLY A 107 11.04 21.18 0.72
CA GLY A 107 12.32 20.57 0.32
C GLY A 107 13.47 21.60 0.34
N GLU A 108 13.58 22.43 1.38
CA GLU A 108 14.74 23.30 1.59
C GLU A 108 15.88 22.53 2.27
N THR A 109 16.42 21.55 1.55
CA THR A 109 17.88 21.42 1.48
C THR A 109 18.30 22.06 0.17
N LYS A 110 18.52 23.39 0.18
CA LYS A 110 19.11 24.18 -0.93
C LYS A 110 18.96 23.54 -2.31
N ARG A 111 17.74 23.45 -2.83
CA ARG A 111 17.49 23.30 -4.26
C ARG A 111 16.39 24.27 -4.60
N THR A 112 16.82 25.38 -5.21
CA THR A 112 16.04 26.21 -6.14
C THR A 112 14.88 25.39 -6.71
N VAL A 113 13.66 25.91 -6.73
CA VAL A 113 12.48 25.30 -7.39
C VAL A 113 12.91 24.65 -8.71
N THR A 114 13.24 23.36 -8.69
CA THR A 114 13.70 22.67 -9.89
C THR A 114 12.50 21.90 -10.39
N THR A 115 11.66 22.58 -11.17
CA THR A 115 11.28 22.08 -12.50
C THR A 115 11.06 20.55 -12.50
N GLN A 116 10.00 20.08 -11.83
CA GLN A 116 9.71 18.64 -11.79
C GLN A 116 9.41 18.17 -13.21
N VAL A 117 10.15 17.18 -13.69
CA VAL A 117 9.96 16.62 -15.02
C VAL A 117 8.65 15.84 -15.06
N ILE A 118 7.66 16.37 -15.78
CA ILE A 118 6.37 15.73 -16.04
C ILE A 118 6.56 14.58 -17.03
N ARG A 119 7.35 14.79 -18.10
CA ARG A 119 7.57 13.78 -19.13
C ARG A 119 8.83 14.06 -19.93
N LYS A 120 9.51 13.00 -20.35
CA LYS A 120 10.63 13.06 -21.31
C LYS A 120 10.41 12.09 -22.45
N GLY A 121 10.94 12.38 -23.63
CA GLY A 121 10.84 11.49 -24.77
C GLY A 121 11.35 12.10 -26.07
N PHE A 122 11.37 11.30 -27.12
CA PHE A 122 11.68 11.79 -28.46
C PHE A 122 10.43 12.37 -29.11
N LEU A 123 10.58 13.55 -29.70
CA LEU A 123 9.55 14.19 -30.50
C LEU A 123 10.15 14.63 -31.83
N ARG A 124 9.51 14.25 -32.93
CA ARG A 124 9.87 14.73 -34.26
C ARG A 124 9.25 16.09 -34.50
N VAL A 125 10.07 17.12 -34.65
CA VAL A 125 9.60 18.50 -34.88
C VAL A 125 9.69 18.82 -36.37
N HIS A 126 8.56 19.27 -36.94
CA HIS A 126 8.46 19.74 -38.32
C HIS A 126 8.43 21.28 -38.31
N THR A 127 9.55 21.94 -38.55
CA THR A 127 9.60 23.41 -38.61
C THR A 127 9.12 23.89 -39.99
N GLY A 128 7.99 24.62 -40.01
CA GLY A 128 7.24 25.00 -41.21
C GLY A 128 7.87 26.09 -42.09
N VAL A 129 9.16 26.00 -42.41
CA VAL A 129 9.76 26.76 -43.51
C VAL A 129 10.38 25.77 -44.47
N LYS A 130 9.90 25.81 -45.72
CA LYS A 130 10.16 24.88 -46.82
C LYS A 130 11.66 24.77 -47.16
N LEU A 131 12.48 24.14 -46.32
CA LEU A 131 13.77 23.52 -46.67
C LEU A 131 14.50 22.83 -45.50
N PHE A 132 13.88 22.58 -44.35
CA PHE A 132 14.54 21.83 -43.25
C PHE A 132 13.87 20.49 -42.97
N GLN A 133 14.68 19.43 -43.02
CA GLN A 133 14.34 18.05 -42.68
C GLN A 133 13.71 17.98 -41.28
N ALA A 134 12.69 17.14 -41.12
CA ALA A 134 12.14 16.80 -39.81
C ALA A 134 13.25 16.21 -38.95
N LYS A 135 13.48 16.78 -37.76
CA LYS A 135 14.52 16.35 -36.84
C LYS A 135 13.90 15.80 -35.57
N ASP A 136 14.51 14.75 -35.06
CA ASP A 136 14.14 14.14 -33.79
C ASP A 136 14.87 14.88 -32.66
N TYR A 137 14.11 15.39 -31.71
CA TYR A 137 14.61 16.08 -30.53
C TYR A 137 14.22 15.31 -29.28
N PHE A 138 15.09 15.26 -28.28
CA PHE A 138 14.72 14.75 -26.97
C PHE A 138 14.15 15.89 -26.14
N PHE A 139 12.87 15.83 -25.80
CA PHE A 139 12.23 16.86 -24.97
C PHE A 139 12.19 16.44 -23.50
N VAL A 140 12.28 17.45 -22.64
CA VAL A 140 12.02 17.35 -21.21
C VAL A 140 10.95 18.39 -20.89
N LEU A 141 9.74 17.91 -20.64
CA LEU A 141 8.62 18.71 -20.17
C LEU A 141 8.64 18.71 -18.64
N SER A 142 8.69 19.90 -18.07
CA SER A 142 8.61 20.13 -16.64
C SER A 142 7.42 21.02 -16.30
N THR A 143 7.18 21.21 -15.00
CA THR A 143 6.06 22.00 -14.47
C THR A 143 6.01 23.45 -14.96
N ASP A 144 7.15 24.00 -15.31
CA ASP A 144 7.40 25.43 -15.57
C ASP A 144 8.03 25.67 -16.95
N ASN A 145 8.60 24.65 -17.59
CA ASN A 145 9.30 24.81 -18.86
C ASN A 145 9.24 23.54 -19.74
N LEU A 146 9.40 23.73 -21.04
CA LEU A 146 9.62 22.68 -22.04
C LEU A 146 10.98 22.91 -22.71
N SER A 147 11.95 22.06 -22.42
CA SER A 147 13.29 22.09 -23.04
C SER A 147 13.47 20.96 -24.05
N TRP A 148 14.29 21.20 -25.07
CA TRP A 148 14.64 20.22 -26.09
C TRP A 148 16.16 20.14 -26.26
N PHE A 149 16.66 18.93 -26.46
CA PHE A 149 18.09 18.61 -26.58
C PHE A 149 18.36 17.95 -27.93
N THR A 150 19.54 18.20 -28.50
CA THR A 150 20.06 17.48 -29.66
C THR A 150 21.10 16.45 -29.23
N ASP A 151 21.40 15.47 -30.09
CA ASP A 151 22.39 14.41 -29.81
C ASP A 151 23.82 14.95 -29.55
N SER A 152 24.05 16.22 -29.91
CA SER A 152 25.32 16.95 -29.71
C SER A 152 25.50 17.53 -28.30
N ASP A 153 24.49 17.47 -27.43
CA ASP A 153 24.47 18.12 -26.12
C ASP A 153 24.65 17.12 -24.94
N VAL A 154 25.14 15.90 -25.21
CA VAL A 154 25.45 14.82 -24.23
C VAL A 154 26.96 14.59 -24.11
#